data_AF-A0A2V7KKH8-F1
#
_entry.id   AF-A0A2V7KKH8-F1
#
_cell.length_a   1.000
_cell.length_b   1.000
_cell.length_c   1.000
_cell.angle_alpha   90.00
_cell.angle_beta   90.00
_cell.angle_gamma   90.00
#
_symmetry.space_group_name_H-M   'P 1'
#
loop_
_entity.id
_entity.type
_entity.pdbx_description
1 polymer ?
#
loop_
_entity_poly.entity_id
_entity_poly.type
_entity_poly.pdbx_seq_one_letter_code
_entity_poly.pdbx_strand_id
1 'polypeptide(L)'
;MRRWFALTLALGLACHGTTSPSPPPAPPPPLPARSVFPADNAWNRDISTDSVDPKSDSLIARCGGSASLHPDFGTVYGGAPWGIPFITVSGSQQRVPVSFAYADESDPGPYPIPPDAPIEGGAAASGDRHVLVVDVDNWMLYELFDAHSVSGGASWTAGSGAVFDLSSDALRPDGWTSADAAGLPIFPGLARYAEVAAGRIAHALRFTCPVTRRAYVPPARHFASTQTDSFLPPMGMRVRLKAGVDISGFPADVQVILTALKTYGMMLADNGGPFFVSGAPDTRWNDGNIDTMKRLHGTDFEVVRMTGLVVR
;
A
#
# COMPACT_ATOMS: atom_id res chain seq x y z
N MET A 1 8.21 45.39 70.62
CA MET A 1 7.56 44.44 69.69
C MET A 1 8.52 44.19 68.53
N ARG A 2 8.91 42.93 68.33
CA ARG A 2 9.85 42.48 67.30
C ARG A 2 9.13 42.29 65.97
N ARG A 3 9.76 42.69 64.86
CA ARG A 3 10.20 41.83 63.72
C ARG A 3 10.48 42.71 62.50
N TRP A 4 11.75 42.74 62.08
CA TRP A 4 12.17 43.16 60.74
C TRP A 4 12.37 41.87 59.92
N PHE A 5 11.73 41.77 58.76
CA PHE A 5 11.97 40.68 57.81
C PHE A 5 13.07 41.09 56.84
N ALA A 6 14.17 40.34 56.83
CA ALA A 6 15.20 40.42 55.81
C ALA A 6 14.83 39.49 54.65
N LEU A 7 14.76 40.04 53.43
CA LEU A 7 14.52 39.29 52.20
C LEU A 7 15.90 38.97 51.57
N THR A 8 16.34 37.72 51.67
CA THR A 8 17.53 37.21 50.97
C THR A 8 17.19 36.88 49.53
N LEU A 9 17.77 37.62 48.58
CA LEU A 9 17.72 37.35 47.15
C LEU A 9 18.79 36.31 46.80
N ALA A 10 18.39 35.08 46.48
CA ALA A 10 19.30 34.06 45.97
C ALA A 10 19.37 34.16 44.44
N LEU A 11 20.53 34.58 43.91
CA LEU A 11 20.84 34.47 42.48
C LEU A 11 21.12 33.00 42.16
N GLY A 12 20.13 32.31 41.58
CA GLY A 12 20.31 30.99 40.98
C GLY A 12 21.05 31.11 39.65
N LEU A 13 22.28 30.61 39.58
CA LEU A 13 23.04 30.48 38.35
C LEU A 13 22.39 29.38 37.49
N ALA A 14 21.52 29.77 36.56
CA ALA A 14 20.92 28.84 35.60
C ALA A 14 21.98 28.37 34.61
N CYS A 15 22.51 27.16 34.84
CA CYS A 15 23.30 26.43 33.85
C CYS A 15 22.40 26.17 32.64
N HIS A 16 22.60 26.94 31.57
CA HIS A 16 21.98 26.67 30.28
C HIS A 16 22.66 25.40 29.73
N GLY A 17 22.04 24.25 29.98
CA GLY A 17 22.42 23.01 29.34
C GLY A 17 22.25 23.18 27.84
N THR A 18 23.37 23.30 27.12
CA THR A 18 23.39 23.21 25.67
C THR A 18 22.95 21.80 25.30
N THR A 19 21.68 21.64 24.92
CA THR A 19 21.21 20.40 24.28
C THR A 19 21.94 20.30 22.94
N SER A 20 22.94 19.43 22.86
CA SER A 20 23.54 19.06 21.58
C SER A 20 22.41 18.57 20.66
N PRO A 21 22.34 19.04 19.40
CA PRO A 21 21.35 18.51 18.46
C PRO A 21 21.55 17.00 18.36
N SER A 22 20.48 16.24 18.50
CA SER A 22 20.53 14.79 18.28
C SER A 22 21.12 14.52 16.89
N PRO A 23 22.00 13.51 16.74
CA PRO A 23 22.52 13.15 15.42
C PRO A 23 21.35 12.86 14.47
N PRO A 24 21.49 13.19 13.17
CA PRO A 24 20.45 12.89 12.20
C PRO A 24 20.16 11.38 12.22
N PRO A 25 18.90 10.97 11.99
CA PRO A 25 18.54 9.56 11.96
C PRO A 25 19.41 8.82 10.94
N ALA A 26 19.82 7.61 11.29
CA ALA A 26 20.54 6.74 10.37
C ALA A 26 19.67 6.49 9.13
N PRO A 27 20.25 6.40 7.92
CA PRO A 27 19.47 6.12 6.72
C PRO A 27 18.75 4.77 6.85
N PRO A 28 17.53 4.65 6.30
CA PRO A 28 16.81 3.38 6.23
C PRO A 28 17.70 2.25 5.64
N PRO A 29 17.69 1.03 6.21
CA PRO A 29 18.41 -0.10 5.61
C PRO A 29 17.84 -0.38 4.22
N PRO A 30 18.63 -0.83 3.24
CA PRO A 30 18.09 -1.16 1.93
C PRO A 30 17.09 -2.32 2.02
N LEU A 31 16.05 -2.29 1.19
CA LEU A 31 15.18 -3.45 1.03
C LEU A 31 16.03 -4.61 0.46
N PRO A 32 16.12 -5.76 1.15
CA PRO A 32 16.92 -6.88 0.67
C PRO A 32 16.28 -7.51 -0.57
N ALA A 33 17.10 -8.17 -1.39
CA ALA A 33 16.64 -9.00 -2.50
C ALA A 33 16.04 -10.32 -1.97
N ARG A 34 14.94 -10.22 -1.23
CA ARG A 34 14.19 -11.32 -0.63
C ARG A 34 12.76 -11.27 -1.14
N SER A 35 12.18 -12.43 -1.45
CA SER A 35 10.79 -12.52 -1.89
C SER A 35 9.84 -12.03 -0.80
N VAL A 36 8.88 -11.21 -1.22
CA VAL A 36 7.71 -10.84 -0.40
C VAL A 36 6.68 -11.94 -0.57
N PHE A 37 6.39 -12.65 0.51
CA PHE A 37 5.61 -13.90 0.57
C PHE A 37 6.26 -15.14 -0.08
N PRO A 38 5.80 -16.36 0.26
CA PRO A 38 6.18 -17.59 -0.42
C PRO A 38 5.91 -17.56 -1.93
N ALA A 39 6.61 -18.40 -2.70
CA ALA A 39 6.51 -18.39 -4.17
C ALA A 39 5.14 -18.85 -4.69
N ASP A 40 4.45 -19.72 -3.95
CA ASP A 40 3.11 -20.22 -4.23
C ASP A 40 2.00 -19.34 -3.62
N ASN A 41 2.37 -18.28 -2.91
CA ASN A 41 1.43 -17.28 -2.40
C ASN A 41 0.60 -16.67 -3.55
N ALA A 42 -0.64 -16.29 -3.25
CA ALA A 42 -1.54 -15.66 -4.21
C ALA A 42 -0.89 -14.46 -4.92
N TRP A 43 -0.05 -13.65 -4.26
CA TRP A 43 0.65 -12.54 -4.89
C TRP A 43 1.69 -12.98 -5.92
N ASN A 44 2.39 -14.10 -5.69
CA ASN A 44 3.54 -14.54 -6.49
C ASN A 44 3.22 -15.64 -7.50
N ARG A 45 2.01 -16.22 -7.44
CA ARG A 45 1.58 -17.28 -8.34
C ARG A 45 1.31 -16.75 -9.76
N ASP A 46 1.89 -17.42 -10.76
CA ASP A 46 1.57 -17.23 -12.19
C ASP A 46 0.11 -17.64 -12.48
N ILE A 47 -0.63 -16.77 -13.15
CA ILE A 47 -2.03 -16.94 -13.52
C ILE A 47 -2.27 -16.85 -15.03
N SER A 48 -1.20 -16.77 -15.83
CA SER A 48 -1.29 -16.55 -17.28
C SER A 48 -2.09 -17.62 -18.01
N THR A 49 -2.11 -18.85 -17.47
CA THR A 49 -2.84 -19.99 -18.03
C THR A 49 -4.16 -20.31 -17.31
N ASP A 50 -4.52 -19.55 -16.28
CA ASP A 50 -5.75 -19.80 -15.53
C ASP A 50 -6.99 -19.56 -16.41
N SER A 51 -8.09 -20.26 -16.10
CA SER A 51 -9.36 -20.05 -16.80
C SER A 51 -9.88 -18.62 -16.59
N VAL A 52 -10.55 -18.06 -17.59
CA VAL A 52 -11.26 -16.79 -17.49
C VAL A 52 -12.57 -16.99 -16.74
N ASP A 53 -12.97 -16.01 -15.92
CA ASP A 53 -14.27 -16.05 -15.27
C ASP A 53 -15.42 -15.85 -16.28
N PRO A 54 -16.49 -16.66 -16.26
CA PRO A 54 -17.61 -16.50 -17.18
C PRO A 54 -18.30 -15.13 -17.13
N LYS A 55 -18.14 -14.38 -16.03
CA LYS A 55 -18.68 -13.01 -15.88
C LYS A 55 -17.68 -11.91 -16.21
N SER A 56 -16.50 -12.25 -16.74
CA SER A 56 -15.38 -11.31 -16.97
C SER A 56 -15.83 -10.02 -17.65
N ASP A 57 -16.46 -10.08 -18.82
CA ASP A 57 -16.85 -8.89 -19.58
C ASP A 57 -17.81 -7.98 -18.80
N SER A 58 -18.75 -8.55 -18.05
CA SER A 58 -19.69 -7.79 -17.23
C SER A 58 -19.01 -7.10 -16.05
N LEU A 59 -18.09 -7.80 -15.37
CA LEU A 59 -17.34 -7.26 -14.23
C LEU A 59 -16.37 -6.15 -14.67
N ILE A 60 -15.66 -6.36 -15.78
CA ILE A 60 -14.77 -5.36 -16.39
C ILE A 60 -15.57 -4.12 -16.80
N ALA A 61 -16.73 -4.29 -17.45
CA ALA A 61 -17.60 -3.18 -17.80
C ALA A 61 -17.99 -2.33 -16.58
N ARG A 62 -18.32 -2.97 -15.45
CA ARG A 62 -18.66 -2.28 -14.19
C ARG A 62 -17.48 -1.62 -13.48
N CYS A 63 -16.26 -2.12 -13.67
CA CYS A 63 -15.04 -1.52 -13.14
C CYS A 63 -14.51 -0.35 -14.01
N GLY A 64 -15.16 -0.07 -15.15
CA GLY A 64 -14.73 0.97 -16.09
C GLY A 64 -14.07 0.37 -17.34
N GLY A 65 -14.78 -0.50 -18.05
CA GLY A 65 -14.22 -1.23 -19.21
C GLY A 65 -13.62 -0.31 -20.29
N SER A 66 -14.20 0.86 -20.52
CA SER A 66 -13.69 1.86 -21.47
C SER A 66 -12.73 2.88 -20.84
N ALA A 67 -12.45 2.79 -19.54
CA ALA A 67 -11.48 3.66 -18.90
C ALA A 67 -10.07 3.17 -19.21
N SER A 68 -9.14 4.12 -19.33
CA SER A 68 -7.73 3.82 -19.47
C SER A 68 -7.17 3.16 -18.21
N LEU A 69 -6.19 2.27 -18.38
CA LEU A 69 -5.33 1.85 -17.28
C LEU A 69 -4.58 3.08 -16.74
N HIS A 70 -4.85 3.45 -15.50
CA HIS A 70 -4.30 4.66 -14.91
C HIS A 70 -3.16 4.29 -13.95
N PRO A 71 -1.89 4.53 -14.32
CA PRO A 71 -0.80 4.40 -13.37
C PRO A 71 -0.89 5.53 -12.35
N ASP A 72 -1.10 5.19 -11.08
CA ASP A 72 -1.19 6.13 -9.97
C ASP A 72 0.11 6.14 -9.15
N PHE A 73 1.22 6.37 -9.84
CA PHE A 73 2.56 6.45 -9.27
C PHE A 73 3.55 7.07 -10.27
N GLY A 74 4.65 7.61 -9.75
CA GLY A 74 5.71 8.19 -10.56
C GLY A 74 6.71 8.96 -9.71
N THR A 75 7.19 10.10 -10.20
CA THR A 75 8.11 10.95 -9.45
C THR A 75 7.39 11.80 -8.39
N VAL A 76 6.67 12.84 -8.82
CA VAL A 76 6.02 13.85 -7.98
C VAL A 76 4.70 14.28 -8.62
N TYR A 77 3.63 14.37 -7.82
CA TYR A 77 2.33 14.87 -8.23
C TYR A 77 1.79 15.81 -7.15
N GLY A 78 1.28 16.98 -7.57
CA GLY A 78 0.74 17.96 -6.61
C GLY A 78 1.74 18.49 -5.56
N GLY A 79 3.04 18.38 -5.83
CA GLY A 79 4.10 18.80 -4.89
C GLY A 79 4.49 17.75 -3.84
N ALA A 80 3.94 16.52 -3.93
CA ALA A 80 4.29 15.39 -3.08
C ALA A 80 4.75 14.18 -3.91
N PRO A 81 5.49 13.21 -3.34
CA PRO A 81 5.83 11.97 -4.01
C PRO A 81 4.56 11.28 -4.56
N TRP A 82 4.58 10.85 -5.82
CA TRP A 82 3.40 10.26 -6.47
C TRP A 82 3.35 8.74 -6.32
N GLY A 83 2.30 8.24 -5.66
CA GLY A 83 2.11 6.84 -5.32
C GLY A 83 2.15 6.64 -3.81
N ILE A 84 2.21 5.37 -3.37
CA ILE A 84 2.17 5.02 -1.94
C ILE A 84 3.60 4.79 -1.45
N PRO A 85 4.17 5.68 -0.61
CA PRO A 85 5.52 5.51 -0.12
C PRO A 85 5.61 4.41 0.94
N PHE A 86 6.79 3.80 1.05
CA PHE A 86 7.14 2.91 2.15
C PHE A 86 8.52 3.28 2.69
N ILE A 87 8.79 2.86 3.93
CA ILE A 87 10.10 2.96 4.56
C ILE A 87 10.54 1.60 5.08
N THR A 88 11.82 1.33 5.01
CA THR A 88 12.45 0.15 5.59
C THR A 88 13.06 0.48 6.94
N VAL A 89 13.03 -0.47 7.86
CA VAL A 89 13.61 -0.32 9.20
C VAL A 89 14.30 -1.61 9.60
N SER A 90 15.27 -1.52 10.52
CA SER A 90 15.84 -2.70 11.16
C SER A 90 14.89 -3.25 12.22
N GLY A 91 15.10 -4.50 12.65
CA GLY A 91 14.34 -5.12 13.73
C GLY A 91 14.53 -4.45 15.10
N SER A 92 15.50 -3.52 15.20
CA SER A 92 15.76 -2.72 16.39
C SER A 92 15.01 -1.38 16.43
N GLN A 93 14.25 -1.05 15.37
CA GLN A 93 13.47 0.18 15.30
C GLN A 93 12.51 0.30 16.49
N GLN A 94 12.60 1.43 17.20
CA GLN A 94 11.75 1.69 18.34
C GLN A 94 10.28 1.68 17.90
N ARG A 95 9.47 0.91 18.62
CA ARG A 95 8.03 0.87 18.41
C ARG A 95 7.33 2.01 19.14
N VAL A 96 6.33 2.59 18.50
CA VAL A 96 5.52 3.69 19.02
C VAL A 96 4.06 3.26 19.13
N PRO A 97 3.31 3.77 20.14
CA PRO A 97 1.89 3.47 20.27
C PRO A 97 1.09 3.97 19.07
N VAL A 98 0.08 3.20 18.68
CA VAL A 98 -0.89 3.57 17.65
C VAL A 98 -2.30 3.33 18.18
N SER A 99 -3.18 4.30 18.00
CA SER A 99 -4.62 4.19 18.32
C SER A 99 -5.45 4.15 17.05
N PHE A 100 -6.44 3.26 17.00
CA PHE A 100 -7.25 3.00 15.80
C PHE A 100 -8.70 3.44 15.95
N ALA A 101 -9.29 4.00 14.88
CA ALA A 101 -10.73 4.21 14.78
C ALA A 101 -11.48 2.88 14.59
N TYR A 102 -10.94 1.98 13.77
CA TYR A 102 -11.44 0.63 13.49
C TYR A 102 -10.65 -0.42 14.28
N ALA A 103 -10.63 -0.27 15.62
CA ALA A 103 -9.79 -1.09 16.49
C ALA A 103 -10.17 -2.58 16.52
N ASP A 104 -11.43 -2.91 16.23
CA ASP A 104 -11.98 -4.27 16.18
C ASP A 104 -11.61 -5.05 14.91
N GLU A 105 -11.07 -4.36 13.89
CA GLU A 105 -10.54 -4.94 12.66
C GLU A 105 -9.05 -4.63 12.43
N SER A 106 -8.36 -4.15 13.48
CA SER A 106 -6.94 -3.77 13.43
C SER A 106 -6.07 -4.67 14.29
N ASP A 107 -4.82 -4.87 13.87
CA ASP A 107 -3.83 -5.52 14.73
C ASP A 107 -3.32 -4.53 15.79
N PRO A 108 -3.41 -4.85 17.09
CA PRO A 108 -3.02 -3.92 18.13
C PRO A 108 -1.53 -3.57 18.06
N GLY A 109 -1.23 -2.29 18.34
CA GLY A 109 0.15 -1.77 18.42
C GLY A 109 0.92 -2.23 19.66
N PRO A 110 2.16 -1.75 19.86
CA PRO A 110 2.83 -0.67 19.12
C PRO A 110 3.51 -1.13 17.81
N TYR A 111 3.74 -0.20 16.87
CA TYR A 111 4.34 -0.46 15.54
C TYR A 111 5.74 0.21 15.41
N PRO A 112 6.69 -0.35 14.63
CA PRO A 112 8.06 0.17 14.48
C PRO A 112 8.13 1.38 13.53
N ILE A 113 7.35 2.44 13.79
CA ILE A 113 7.25 3.60 12.89
C ILE A 113 8.36 4.59 13.23
N PRO A 114 9.31 4.87 12.31
CA PRO A 114 10.33 5.87 12.56
C PRO A 114 9.74 7.30 12.49
N PRO A 115 10.35 8.30 13.16
CA PRO A 115 9.82 9.67 13.17
C PRO A 115 9.70 10.34 11.79
N ASP A 116 10.50 9.89 10.81
CA ASP A 116 10.53 10.35 9.43
C ASP A 116 9.75 9.46 8.46
N ALA A 117 8.89 8.57 8.97
CA ALA A 117 8.05 7.73 8.12
C ALA A 117 7.23 8.59 7.13
N PRO A 118 7.33 8.31 5.82
CA PRO A 118 6.59 9.06 4.82
C PRO A 118 5.10 8.72 4.90
N ILE A 119 4.27 9.74 4.67
CA ILE A 119 2.81 9.61 4.57
C ILE A 119 2.44 9.83 3.10
N GLU A 120 1.56 9.00 2.56
CA GLU A 120 1.00 9.23 1.22
C GLU A 120 0.42 10.65 1.08
N GLY A 121 0.70 11.31 -0.05
CA GLY A 121 0.33 12.70 -0.28
C GLY A 121 1.05 13.72 0.60
N GLY A 122 1.90 13.28 1.53
CA GLY A 122 2.65 14.11 2.48
C GLY A 122 1.89 14.42 3.78
N ALA A 123 2.60 15.04 4.72
CA ALA A 123 2.07 15.27 6.08
C ALA A 123 0.79 16.11 6.14
N ALA A 124 0.55 16.98 5.15
CA ALA A 124 -0.63 17.85 5.04
C ALA A 124 -1.70 17.31 4.09
N ALA A 125 -1.58 16.07 3.60
CA ALA A 125 -2.57 15.47 2.70
C ALA A 125 -3.95 15.41 3.33
N SER A 126 -4.98 15.70 2.54
CA SER A 126 -6.40 15.57 2.90
C SER A 126 -7.08 14.34 2.28
N GLY A 127 -6.36 13.58 1.45
CA GLY A 127 -6.82 12.30 0.88
C GLY A 127 -6.38 11.12 1.73
N ASP A 128 -6.09 10.00 1.09
CA ASP A 128 -5.52 8.83 1.76
C ASP A 128 -4.14 9.15 2.36
N ARG A 129 -3.89 8.60 3.54
CA ARG A 129 -2.70 8.87 4.36
C ARG A 129 -2.08 7.57 4.83
N HIS A 130 -1.63 6.77 3.88
CA HIS A 130 -0.99 5.49 4.19
C HIS A 130 0.43 5.69 4.75
N VAL A 131 0.81 4.84 5.71
CA VAL A 131 2.19 4.68 6.20
C VAL A 131 2.53 3.20 6.15
N LEU A 132 3.52 2.83 5.34
CA LEU A 132 3.98 1.45 5.18
C LEU A 132 5.40 1.31 5.70
N VAL A 133 5.61 0.38 6.64
CA VAL A 133 6.91 0.10 7.26
C VAL A 133 7.29 -1.36 7.06
N VAL A 134 8.43 -1.61 6.44
CA VAL A 134 9.00 -2.95 6.24
C VAL A 134 10.16 -3.14 7.22
N ASP A 135 9.97 -3.99 8.22
CA ASP A 135 11.03 -4.47 9.09
C ASP A 135 11.84 -5.54 8.33
N VAL A 136 13.04 -5.18 7.87
CA VAL A 136 13.82 -6.02 6.96
C VAL A 136 14.51 -7.20 7.67
N ASP A 137 14.70 -7.12 8.99
CA ASP A 137 15.35 -8.17 9.77
C ASP A 137 14.33 -9.24 10.17
N ASN A 138 13.17 -8.81 10.67
CA ASN A 138 12.09 -9.73 11.05
C ASN A 138 11.20 -10.13 9.87
N TRP A 139 11.33 -9.45 8.73
CA TRP A 139 10.52 -9.64 7.52
C TRP A 139 9.02 -9.46 7.76
N MET A 140 8.70 -8.39 8.49
CA MET A 140 7.35 -8.01 8.84
C MET A 140 6.97 -6.71 8.13
N LEU A 141 5.71 -6.60 7.75
CA LEU A 141 5.11 -5.41 7.17
C LEU A 141 4.07 -4.84 8.13
N TYR A 142 4.15 -3.53 8.37
CA TYR A 142 3.21 -2.77 9.18
C TYR A 142 2.60 -1.67 8.33
N GLU A 143 1.28 -1.62 8.24
CA GLU A 143 0.58 -0.66 7.40
C GLU A 143 -0.50 0.05 8.20
N LEU A 144 -0.61 1.36 7.98
CA LEU A 144 -1.65 2.21 8.56
C LEU A 144 -2.45 2.88 7.46
N PHE A 145 -3.77 2.97 7.65
CA PHE A 145 -4.65 3.85 6.89
C PHE A 145 -5.03 5.08 7.73
N ASP A 146 -5.26 6.21 7.06
CA ASP A 146 -5.58 7.50 7.69
C ASP A 146 -4.63 7.89 8.84
N ALA A 147 -3.31 7.81 8.59
CA ALA A 147 -2.29 7.97 9.62
C ALA A 147 -2.00 9.44 9.96
N HIS A 148 -2.02 9.77 11.24
CA HIS A 148 -1.70 11.08 11.79
C HIS A 148 -0.67 10.97 12.91
N SER A 149 0.48 11.61 12.70
CA SER A 149 1.55 11.68 13.69
C SER A 149 1.15 12.59 14.86
N VAL A 150 1.36 12.11 16.08
CA VAL A 150 1.10 12.85 17.32
C VAL A 150 2.43 13.15 18.01
N SER A 151 2.57 14.40 18.49
CA SER A 151 3.74 14.86 19.24
C SER A 151 5.07 14.58 18.52
N GLY A 152 5.12 14.79 17.20
CA GLY A 152 6.33 14.60 16.40
C GLY A 152 6.73 13.13 16.21
N GLY A 153 5.77 12.21 16.20
CA GLY A 153 5.99 10.78 15.97
C GLY A 153 6.18 9.96 17.24
N ALA A 154 5.97 10.55 18.43
CA ALA A 154 6.00 9.82 19.69
C ALA A 154 4.84 8.81 19.81
N SER A 155 3.73 9.07 19.11
CA SER A 155 2.61 8.16 18.90
C SER A 155 1.87 8.52 17.62
N TRP A 156 0.91 7.67 17.21
CA TRP A 156 0.09 7.88 16.02
C TRP A 156 -1.40 7.60 16.31
N THR A 157 -2.27 8.29 15.58
CA THR A 157 -3.67 7.88 15.40
C THR A 157 -3.87 7.44 13.96
N ALA A 158 -4.65 6.40 13.73
CA ALA A 158 -4.93 5.85 12.42
C ALA A 158 -6.39 5.40 12.30
N GLY A 159 -6.90 5.29 11.09
CA GLY A 159 -8.17 4.62 10.81
C GLY A 159 -8.07 3.14 11.20
N SER A 160 -7.19 2.41 10.53
CA SER A 160 -6.91 0.99 10.77
C SER A 160 -5.40 0.70 10.75
N GLY A 161 -5.02 -0.46 11.27
CA GLY A 161 -3.65 -0.97 11.25
C GLY A 161 -3.60 -2.46 10.95
N ALA A 162 -2.64 -2.85 10.11
CA ALA A 162 -2.45 -4.24 9.70
C ALA A 162 -0.98 -4.65 9.78
N VAL A 163 -0.76 -5.87 10.27
CA VAL A 163 0.57 -6.50 10.35
C VAL A 163 0.58 -7.78 9.54
N PHE A 164 1.59 -7.92 8.68
CA PHE A 164 1.77 -9.09 7.82
C PHE A 164 3.16 -9.69 8.00
N ASP A 165 3.22 -11.01 8.14
CA ASP A 165 4.46 -11.77 8.02
C ASP A 165 4.75 -12.01 6.54
N LEU A 166 5.77 -11.34 6.00
CA LEU A 166 6.14 -11.43 4.59
C LEU A 166 6.80 -12.78 4.23
N SER A 167 6.88 -13.73 5.16
CA SER A 167 7.32 -15.11 4.92
C SER A 167 6.20 -16.14 4.98
N SER A 168 4.94 -15.70 5.18
CA SER A 168 3.80 -16.57 5.44
C SER A 168 2.67 -16.39 4.41
N ASP A 169 1.87 -17.44 4.23
CA ASP A 169 0.58 -17.39 3.50
C ASP A 169 -0.60 -17.05 4.42
N ALA A 170 -0.34 -16.75 5.69
CA ALA A 170 -1.38 -16.39 6.64
C ALA A 170 -2.14 -15.15 6.17
N LEU A 171 -3.45 -15.31 6.02
CA LEU A 171 -4.37 -14.21 5.71
C LEU A 171 -4.84 -13.55 7.00
N ARG A 172 -5.32 -12.31 6.89
CA ARG A 172 -6.04 -11.65 7.98
C ARG A 172 -7.28 -12.46 8.41
N PRO A 173 -7.78 -12.27 9.65
CA PRO A 173 -9.05 -12.84 10.07
C PRO A 173 -10.18 -12.56 9.06
N ASP A 174 -11.11 -13.50 8.95
CA ASP A 174 -12.23 -13.38 8.02
C ASP A 174 -13.10 -12.17 8.38
N GLY A 175 -13.35 -11.28 7.42
CA GLY A 175 -14.12 -10.07 7.64
C GLY A 175 -13.34 -8.87 8.17
N TRP A 176 -12.01 -8.97 8.36
CA TRP A 176 -11.20 -7.83 8.80
C TRP A 176 -10.65 -7.03 7.63
N THR A 177 -10.87 -5.71 7.65
CA THR A 177 -10.16 -4.76 6.78
C THR A 177 -8.66 -4.69 7.10
N SER A 178 -7.91 -3.90 6.33
CA SER A 178 -6.50 -3.60 6.56
C SER A 178 -6.24 -2.11 6.36
N ALA A 179 -5.00 -1.71 6.01
CA ALA A 179 -4.76 -0.39 5.44
C ALA A 179 -5.38 -0.24 4.04
N ASP A 180 -5.62 -1.35 3.33
CA ASP A 180 -6.42 -1.43 2.09
C ASP A 180 -7.82 -2.00 2.41
N ALA A 181 -8.87 -1.56 1.72
CA ALA A 181 -10.25 -1.94 2.04
C ALA A 181 -10.54 -3.46 1.92
N ALA A 182 -9.86 -4.16 1.02
CA ALA A 182 -10.04 -5.60 0.80
C ALA A 182 -9.48 -6.48 1.94
N GLY A 183 -8.80 -5.90 2.93
CA GLY A 183 -8.03 -6.66 3.92
C GLY A 183 -6.72 -7.23 3.36
N LEU A 184 -6.23 -6.63 2.28
CA LEU A 184 -5.00 -7.02 1.57
C LEU A 184 -3.82 -6.12 1.98
N PRO A 185 -2.58 -6.63 2.00
CA PRO A 185 -1.41 -5.79 2.18
C PRO A 185 -1.19 -4.87 0.96
N ILE A 186 -0.79 -3.62 1.18
CA ILE A 186 -0.55 -2.64 0.12
C ILE A 186 0.83 -2.85 -0.52
N PHE A 187 1.90 -2.91 0.29
CA PHE A 187 3.29 -2.99 -0.18
C PHE A 187 3.55 -4.10 -1.22
N PRO A 188 3.03 -5.34 -1.06
CA PRO A 188 3.18 -6.41 -2.04
C PRO A 188 2.48 -6.13 -3.38
N GLY A 189 1.51 -5.21 -3.41
CA GLY A 189 0.79 -4.81 -4.62
C GLY A 189 1.38 -3.59 -5.34
N LEU A 190 2.48 -3.01 -4.86
CA LEU A 190 3.08 -1.81 -5.46
C LEU A 190 4.09 -2.16 -6.57
N ALA A 191 3.97 -1.51 -7.72
CA ALA A 191 5.08 -1.45 -8.67
C ALA A 191 6.26 -0.67 -8.05
N ARG A 192 7.47 -1.24 -8.06
CA ARG A 192 8.67 -0.59 -7.49
C ARG A 192 9.75 -0.40 -8.55
N TYR A 193 10.39 0.77 -8.55
CA TYR A 193 11.39 1.13 -9.56
C TYR A 193 12.53 0.11 -9.64
N ALA A 194 13.01 -0.37 -8.48
CA ALA A 194 14.11 -1.33 -8.42
C ALA A 194 13.81 -2.64 -9.18
N GLU A 195 12.55 -3.09 -9.18
CA GLU A 195 12.13 -4.31 -9.89
C GLU A 195 12.02 -4.08 -11.39
N VAL A 196 11.49 -2.92 -11.79
CA VAL A 196 11.44 -2.52 -13.20
C VAL A 196 12.84 -2.33 -13.76
N ALA A 197 13.74 -1.67 -13.03
CA ALA A 197 15.13 -1.52 -13.39
C ALA A 197 15.89 -2.86 -13.45
N ALA A 198 15.50 -3.83 -12.62
CA ALA A 198 16.01 -5.20 -12.68
C ALA A 198 15.38 -6.04 -13.81
N GLY A 199 14.40 -5.49 -14.54
CA GLY A 199 13.76 -6.13 -15.69
C GLY A 199 12.63 -7.11 -15.35
N ARG A 200 12.20 -7.20 -14.07
CA ARG A 200 11.14 -8.12 -13.68
C ARG A 200 10.43 -7.71 -12.39
N ILE A 201 9.10 -7.59 -12.46
CA ILE A 201 8.21 -7.64 -11.30
C ILE A 201 7.68 -9.08 -11.19
N ALA A 202 7.84 -9.71 -10.03
CA ALA A 202 7.58 -11.13 -9.82
C ALA A 202 6.31 -11.41 -8.98
N HIS A 203 5.40 -10.44 -8.94
CA HIS A 203 4.18 -10.48 -8.13
C HIS A 203 3.04 -9.73 -8.82
N ALA A 204 1.82 -9.94 -8.35
CA ALA A 204 0.64 -9.19 -8.76
C ALA A 204 0.71 -7.75 -8.25
N LEU A 205 0.08 -6.83 -8.97
CA LEU A 205 -0.11 -5.46 -8.51
C LEU A 205 -1.48 -5.30 -7.83
N ARG A 206 -1.72 -4.16 -7.18
CA ARG A 206 -3.06 -3.78 -6.72
C ARG A 206 -3.70 -2.77 -7.67
N PHE A 207 -5.03 -2.75 -7.70
CA PHE A 207 -5.77 -1.70 -8.38
C PHE A 207 -7.12 -1.40 -7.72
N THR A 208 -7.81 -0.37 -8.21
CA THR A 208 -9.14 0.01 -7.73
C THR A 208 -10.22 0.00 -8.82
N CYS A 209 -11.47 -0.14 -8.38
CA CYS A 209 -12.68 0.02 -9.20
C CYS A 209 -13.59 1.09 -8.56
N PRO A 210 -14.45 1.81 -9.30
CA PRO A 210 -15.28 2.85 -8.72
C PRO A 210 -16.35 2.34 -7.75
N VAL A 211 -16.88 1.16 -8.06
CA VAL A 211 -17.97 0.55 -7.29
C VAL A 211 -17.75 -0.95 -7.19
N THR A 212 -17.79 -1.45 -5.96
CA THR A 212 -17.72 -2.89 -5.65
C THR A 212 -19.01 -3.39 -5.00
N ARG A 213 -19.13 -4.70 -4.83
CA ARG A 213 -20.21 -5.33 -4.03
C ARG A 213 -19.73 -5.77 -2.66
N ARG A 214 -20.70 -6.05 -1.79
CA ARG A 214 -20.60 -6.70 -0.49
C ARG A 214 -20.19 -8.17 -0.60
N ALA A 215 -19.02 -8.42 -1.16
CA ALA A 215 -18.43 -9.73 -1.32
C ALA A 215 -16.92 -9.60 -1.57
N TYR A 216 -16.19 -10.66 -1.27
CA TYR A 216 -14.76 -10.76 -1.57
C TYR A 216 -14.37 -12.16 -2.03
N VAL A 217 -13.23 -12.25 -2.70
CA VAL A 217 -12.59 -13.49 -3.13
C VAL A 217 -11.21 -13.56 -2.46
N PRO A 218 -10.84 -14.68 -1.82
CA PRO A 218 -9.50 -14.83 -1.26
C PRO A 218 -8.39 -14.53 -2.30
N PRO A 219 -7.28 -13.90 -1.89
CA PRO A 219 -6.84 -13.69 -0.50
C PRO A 219 -7.51 -12.51 0.23
N ALA A 220 -8.38 -11.73 -0.43
CA ALA A 220 -9.11 -10.67 0.26
C ALA A 220 -10.02 -11.25 1.37
N ARG A 221 -10.18 -10.46 2.44
CA ARG A 221 -10.90 -10.84 3.66
C ARG A 221 -12.07 -9.90 3.96
N HIS A 222 -12.18 -8.80 3.23
CA HIS A 222 -13.13 -7.73 3.54
C HIS A 222 -13.70 -7.08 2.27
N PHE A 223 -14.76 -6.28 2.43
CA PHE A 223 -15.48 -5.57 1.35
C PHE A 223 -15.75 -4.12 1.79
N ALA A 224 -15.82 -3.17 0.85
CA ALA A 224 -16.11 -1.76 1.17
C ALA A 224 -17.39 -1.25 0.50
N SER A 225 -18.43 -2.07 0.46
CA SER A 225 -19.71 -1.69 -0.15
C SER A 225 -20.88 -2.40 0.51
N THR A 226 -22.04 -1.74 0.51
CA THR A 226 -23.33 -2.32 0.89
C THR A 226 -24.09 -2.92 -0.29
N GLN A 227 -23.63 -2.70 -1.52
CA GLN A 227 -24.31 -3.13 -2.74
C GLN A 227 -24.18 -4.64 -2.95
N THR A 228 -25.21 -5.32 -3.42
CA THR A 228 -25.24 -6.78 -3.57
C THR A 228 -25.39 -7.24 -5.03
N ASP A 229 -25.40 -6.33 -6.00
CA ASP A 229 -25.49 -6.69 -7.43
C ASP A 229 -24.35 -7.64 -7.82
N SER A 230 -24.72 -8.83 -8.31
CA SER A 230 -23.76 -9.87 -8.69
C SER A 230 -22.92 -9.53 -9.94
N PHE A 231 -23.24 -8.43 -10.62
CA PHE A 231 -22.45 -7.88 -11.73
C PHE A 231 -21.37 -6.90 -11.26
N LEU A 232 -21.41 -6.42 -10.01
CA LEU A 232 -20.36 -5.57 -9.47
C LEU A 232 -19.13 -6.42 -9.04
N PRO A 233 -17.91 -5.89 -9.22
CA PRO A 233 -16.69 -6.54 -8.75
C PRO A 233 -16.69 -6.82 -7.23
N PRO A 234 -16.35 -8.04 -6.77
CA PRO A 234 -16.00 -8.30 -5.38
C PRO A 234 -14.54 -7.88 -5.09
N MET A 235 -14.24 -7.47 -3.86
CA MET A 235 -12.84 -7.26 -3.44
C MET A 235 -12.02 -8.54 -3.62
N GLY A 236 -10.72 -8.39 -3.90
CA GLY A 236 -9.83 -9.51 -4.24
C GLY A 236 -10.05 -10.12 -5.62
N MET A 237 -11.00 -9.62 -6.42
CA MET A 237 -11.12 -10.00 -7.83
C MET A 237 -9.79 -9.77 -8.54
N ARG A 238 -9.25 -10.83 -9.15
CA ARG A 238 -7.98 -10.78 -9.88
C ARG A 238 -8.23 -10.62 -11.37
N VAL A 239 -7.60 -9.62 -11.98
CA VAL A 239 -7.62 -9.39 -13.42
C VAL A 239 -6.22 -9.56 -13.99
N ARG A 240 -6.12 -9.96 -15.25
CA ARG A 240 -4.84 -9.99 -15.98
C ARG A 240 -4.96 -9.28 -17.31
N LEU A 241 -3.84 -8.75 -17.79
CA LEU A 241 -3.76 -8.25 -19.16
C LEU A 241 -3.88 -9.45 -20.11
N LYS A 242 -4.73 -9.35 -21.13
CA LYS A 242 -4.96 -10.44 -22.10
C LYS A 242 -3.65 -10.81 -22.80
N ALA A 243 -3.43 -12.10 -23.00
CA ALA A 243 -2.21 -12.62 -23.63
C ALA A 243 -1.96 -12.01 -25.02
N GLY A 244 -3.02 -11.79 -25.80
CA GLY A 244 -2.96 -11.25 -27.16
C GLY A 244 -2.71 -9.73 -27.28
N VAL A 245 -2.67 -8.98 -26.17
CA VAL A 245 -2.32 -7.55 -26.22
C VAL A 245 -0.86 -7.39 -26.60
N ASP A 246 -0.56 -6.72 -27.71
CA ASP A 246 0.82 -6.44 -28.08
C ASP A 246 1.41 -5.33 -27.22
N ILE A 247 2.50 -5.65 -26.52
CA ILE A 247 3.21 -4.72 -25.63
C ILE A 247 4.53 -4.23 -26.23
N SER A 248 4.93 -4.71 -27.42
CA SER A 248 6.23 -4.40 -28.03
C SER A 248 6.39 -2.91 -28.36
N GLY A 249 5.28 -2.20 -28.59
CA GLY A 249 5.24 -0.76 -28.82
C GLY A 249 5.25 0.11 -27.56
N PHE A 250 5.47 -0.46 -26.38
CA PHE A 250 5.63 0.26 -25.12
C PHE A 250 7.11 0.50 -24.79
N PRO A 251 7.45 1.56 -24.03
CA PRO A 251 8.79 1.72 -23.46
C PRO A 251 9.24 0.47 -22.68
N ALA A 252 10.55 0.20 -22.64
CA ALA A 252 11.09 -1.05 -22.09
C ALA A 252 10.76 -1.23 -20.59
N ASP A 253 10.79 -0.16 -19.81
CA ASP A 253 10.36 -0.12 -18.41
C ASP A 253 8.87 -0.47 -18.26
N VAL A 254 8.01 0.07 -19.13
CA VAL A 254 6.58 -0.26 -19.15
C VAL A 254 6.33 -1.70 -19.58
N GLN A 255 7.11 -2.24 -20.53
CA GLN A 255 7.01 -3.64 -20.92
C GLN A 255 7.24 -4.60 -19.75
N VAL A 256 8.10 -4.25 -18.78
CA VAL A 256 8.29 -5.04 -17.56
C VAL A 256 7.00 -5.07 -16.73
N ILE A 257 6.36 -3.91 -16.54
CA ILE A 257 5.09 -3.80 -15.80
C ILE A 257 3.98 -4.57 -16.52
N LEU A 258 3.83 -4.39 -17.83
CA LEU A 258 2.79 -5.06 -18.61
C LEU A 258 3.00 -6.57 -18.68
N THR A 259 4.25 -7.03 -18.73
CA THR A 259 4.59 -8.46 -18.59
C THR A 259 4.10 -9.00 -17.24
N ALA A 260 4.35 -8.28 -16.14
CA ALA A 260 3.84 -8.68 -14.84
C ALA A 260 2.31 -8.70 -14.78
N LEU A 261 1.62 -7.75 -15.42
CA LEU A 261 0.15 -7.77 -15.53
C LEU A 261 -0.38 -8.93 -16.38
N LYS A 262 0.39 -9.48 -17.32
CA LYS A 262 0.03 -10.72 -18.03
C LYS A 262 0.25 -11.96 -17.17
N THR A 263 1.39 -12.03 -16.48
CA THR A 263 1.83 -13.21 -15.72
C THR A 263 1.13 -13.33 -14.36
N TYR A 264 1.13 -12.26 -13.58
CA TYR A 264 0.61 -12.23 -12.21
C TYR A 264 -0.68 -11.42 -12.08
N GLY A 265 -1.01 -10.59 -13.06
CA GLY A 265 -2.20 -9.76 -13.01
C GLY A 265 -2.18 -8.73 -11.89
N MET A 266 -3.37 -8.29 -11.48
CA MET A 266 -3.56 -7.37 -10.38
C MET A 266 -4.85 -7.68 -9.62
N MET A 267 -4.85 -7.43 -8.31
CA MET A 267 -5.96 -7.71 -7.40
C MET A 267 -6.70 -6.43 -7.04
N LEU A 268 -8.03 -6.49 -7.09
CA LEU A 268 -8.91 -5.39 -6.70
C LEU A 268 -8.84 -5.21 -5.19
N ALA A 269 -8.29 -4.10 -4.74
CA ALA A 269 -7.98 -3.91 -3.33
C ALA A 269 -8.84 -2.83 -2.66
N ASP A 270 -9.27 -1.81 -3.41
CA ASP A 270 -10.14 -0.75 -2.89
C ASP A 270 -11.15 -0.23 -3.92
N ASN A 271 -12.10 0.57 -3.43
CA ASN A 271 -12.87 1.49 -4.24
C ASN A 271 -12.02 2.72 -4.59
N GLY A 272 -12.05 3.16 -5.84
CA GLY A 272 -11.25 4.29 -6.30
C GLY A 272 -11.48 4.60 -7.77
N GLY A 273 -10.53 5.28 -8.41
CA GLY A 273 -10.60 5.53 -9.84
C GLY A 273 -10.63 4.21 -10.65
N PRO A 274 -11.32 4.16 -11.80
CA PRO A 274 -11.37 2.95 -12.60
C PRO A 274 -9.98 2.56 -13.09
N PHE A 275 -9.54 1.34 -12.77
CA PHE A 275 -8.24 0.82 -13.21
C PHE A 275 -7.03 1.67 -12.76
N PHE A 276 -7.11 2.27 -11.57
CA PHE A 276 -5.95 2.92 -10.95
C PHE A 276 -5.02 1.84 -10.38
N VAL A 277 -3.86 1.63 -11.00
CA VAL A 277 -2.83 0.69 -10.58
C VAL A 277 -1.76 1.43 -9.77
N SER A 278 -1.40 0.91 -8.60
CA SER A 278 -0.53 1.63 -7.66
C SER A 278 0.93 1.20 -7.74
N GLY A 279 1.80 2.12 -7.36
CA GLY A 279 3.23 1.89 -7.21
C GLY A 279 3.83 2.76 -6.13
N ALA A 280 5.10 2.50 -5.82
CA ALA A 280 5.88 3.32 -4.91
C ALA A 280 6.51 4.51 -5.66
N PRO A 281 6.53 5.71 -5.05
CA PRO A 281 7.19 6.86 -5.63
C PRO A 281 8.70 6.63 -5.75
N ASP A 282 9.30 7.09 -6.84
CA ASP A 282 10.75 7.07 -7.04
C ASP A 282 11.14 8.17 -8.03
N THR A 283 12.17 8.96 -7.71
CA THR A 283 12.62 10.06 -8.56
C THR A 283 13.24 9.61 -9.89
N ARG A 284 13.52 8.31 -10.02
CA ARG A 284 14.11 7.71 -11.23
C ARG A 284 13.06 7.21 -12.21
N TRP A 285 11.77 7.22 -11.83
CA TRP A 285 10.69 6.95 -12.78
C TRP A 285 10.72 7.94 -13.95
N ASN A 286 10.33 7.46 -15.12
CA ASN A 286 10.02 8.32 -16.26
C ASN A 286 8.50 8.41 -16.38
N ASP A 287 7.92 9.50 -15.87
CA ASP A 287 6.46 9.69 -15.83
C ASP A 287 5.85 9.69 -17.24
N GLY A 288 6.59 10.19 -18.25
CA GLY A 288 6.14 10.15 -19.64
C GLY A 288 6.06 8.73 -20.21
N ASN A 289 7.00 7.86 -19.84
CA ASN A 289 6.93 6.44 -20.19
C ASN A 289 5.75 5.77 -19.48
N ILE A 290 5.65 5.95 -18.15
CA ILE A 290 4.57 5.39 -17.33
C ILE A 290 3.20 5.79 -17.88
N ASP A 291 3.01 7.06 -18.25
CA ASP A 291 1.75 7.57 -18.82
C ASP A 291 1.30 6.82 -20.08
N THR A 292 2.22 6.22 -20.85
CA THR A 292 1.88 5.40 -22.03
C THR A 292 1.02 4.18 -21.70
N MET A 293 0.98 3.74 -20.43
CA MET A 293 0.07 2.69 -19.94
C MET A 293 -1.41 3.04 -20.20
N LYS A 294 -1.76 4.33 -20.25
CA LYS A 294 -3.13 4.81 -20.53
C LYS A 294 -3.63 4.51 -21.94
N ARG A 295 -2.76 4.02 -22.83
CA ARG A 295 -3.15 3.49 -24.15
C ARG A 295 -3.96 2.18 -24.03
N LEU A 296 -3.80 1.45 -22.92
CA LEU A 296 -4.60 0.28 -22.59
C LEU A 296 -5.88 0.71 -21.87
N HIS A 297 -6.94 -0.08 -22.04
CA HIS A 297 -8.24 0.12 -21.42
C HIS A 297 -8.66 -1.10 -20.61
N GLY A 298 -9.67 -0.96 -19.76
CA GLY A 298 -10.23 -2.08 -19.00
C GLY A 298 -10.58 -3.29 -19.87
N THR A 299 -11.05 -3.08 -21.11
CA THR A 299 -11.35 -4.15 -22.07
C THR A 299 -10.14 -4.96 -22.55
N ASP A 300 -8.91 -4.49 -22.32
CA ASP A 300 -7.68 -5.23 -22.57
C ASP A 300 -7.37 -6.25 -21.46
N PHE A 301 -8.15 -6.20 -20.36
CA PHE A 301 -8.05 -7.11 -19.24
C PHE A 301 -9.18 -8.14 -19.25
N GLU A 302 -8.96 -9.23 -18.51
CA GLU A 302 -9.95 -10.25 -18.23
C GLU A 302 -9.87 -10.69 -16.77
N VAL A 303 -11.02 -11.04 -16.20
CA VAL A 303 -11.11 -11.55 -14.83
C VAL A 303 -10.67 -13.01 -14.82
N VAL A 304 -9.71 -13.33 -13.97
CA VAL A 304 -9.32 -14.72 -13.72
C VAL A 304 -10.41 -15.41 -12.91
N ARG A 305 -10.68 -16.69 -13.23
CA ARG A 305 -11.76 -17.47 -12.64
C ARG A 305 -11.74 -17.36 -11.12
N MET A 306 -12.81 -16.80 -10.56
CA MET A 306 -12.92 -16.61 -9.12
C MET A 306 -13.31 -17.93 -8.45
N THR A 307 -12.56 -18.29 -7.40
CA THR A 307 -12.82 -19.47 -6.55
C THR A 307 -12.96 -19.04 -5.10
N GLY A 308 -13.94 -19.56 -4.37
CA GLY A 308 -14.12 -19.24 -2.95
C GLY A 308 -14.75 -17.87 -2.68
N LEU A 309 -15.59 -17.37 -3.58
CA LEU A 309 -16.34 -16.13 -3.38
C LEU A 309 -17.14 -16.19 -2.07
N VAL A 310 -16.89 -15.23 -1.18
CA VAL A 310 -17.64 -15.03 0.06
C VAL A 310 -18.64 -13.91 -0.17
N VAL A 311 -19.92 -14.23 -0.09
CA VAL A 311 -21.02 -13.25 -0.11
C VAL A 311 -21.52 -13.09 1.32
N ARG A 312 -21.68 -11.84 1.75
CA ARG A 312 -22.17 -11.53 3.09
C ARG A 312 -23.54 -10.89 3.03
#